data_AF-A0A1Q5HD60-F1
#
_entry.id   AF-A0A1Q5HD60-F1
#
_cell.length_a   1.000
_cell.length_b   1.000
_cell.length_c   1.000
_cell.angle_alpha   90.00
_cell.angle_beta   90.00
_cell.angle_gamma   90.00
#
_symmetry.space_group_name_H-M   'P 1'
#
loop_
_entity.id
_entity.type
_entity.pdbx_description
1 polymer ?
#
loop_
_entity_poly.entity_id
_entity_poly.type
_entity_poly.pdbx_seq_one_letter_code
_entity_poly.pdbx_strand_id
1 'polypeptide(L)'
;MFHDKTQGSGPVNVRTWYEKSSGGTISAKLGFNYAGTTTWGSTFSQASGTTKSASWDRNWPSDCYSTIGMLSVTGQGTFQTPSGTC
;
A
#
# COMPACT_ATOMS: atom_id res chain seq x y z
N MET A 1 6.43 0.85 6.98
CA MET A 1 5.40 0.75 5.92
C MET A 1 4.79 2.12 5.75
N PHE A 2 4.51 2.51 4.51
CA PHE A 2 4.05 3.85 4.18
C PHE A 2 2.94 3.80 3.14
N HIS A 3 2.11 4.83 3.14
CA HIS A 3 0.95 4.96 2.28
C HIS A 3 0.74 6.44 1.95
N ASP A 4 0.54 6.75 0.68
CA ASP A 4 0.32 8.09 0.18
C ASP A 4 -0.79 8.10 -0.88
N LYS A 5 -1.38 9.27 -1.04
CA LYS A 5 -2.33 9.58 -2.10
C LYS A 5 -1.92 10.91 -2.69
N THR A 6 -1.96 11.00 -4.01
CA THR A 6 -1.73 12.25 -4.71
C THR A 6 -2.81 12.46 -5.77
N GLN A 7 -3.36 13.67 -5.85
CA GLN A 7 -4.26 14.07 -6.91
C GLN A 7 -3.68 15.27 -7.67
N GLY A 8 -3.39 15.06 -8.95
CA GLY A 8 -3.08 16.14 -9.89
C GLY A 8 -4.34 16.61 -10.64
N SER A 9 -4.21 16.90 -11.93
CA SER A 9 -5.36 17.15 -12.82
C SER A 9 -6.09 15.88 -13.30
N GLY A 10 -5.75 14.71 -12.74
CA GLY A 10 -6.18 13.39 -13.21
C GLY A 10 -6.67 12.47 -12.10
N PRO A 11 -6.64 11.14 -12.31
CA PRO A 11 -7.05 10.18 -11.28
C PRO A 11 -6.19 10.32 -10.03
N VAL A 12 -6.77 9.97 -8.89
CA VAL A 12 -6.04 9.88 -7.62
C VAL A 12 -5.09 8.70 -7.70
N ASN A 13 -3.80 8.96 -7.59
CA ASN A 13 -2.80 7.92 -7.49
C ASN A 13 -2.66 7.52 -6.02
N VAL A 14 -3.10 6.31 -5.70
CA VAL A 14 -2.93 5.71 -4.38
C VAL A 14 -1.67 4.89 -4.43
N ARG A 15 -0.73 5.12 -3.52
CA ARG A 15 0.53 4.37 -3.48
C ARG A 15 0.80 3.86 -2.07
N THR A 16 1.26 2.63 -2.01
CA THR A 16 1.63 1.95 -0.77
C THR A 16 3.00 1.34 -0.96
N TRP A 17 3.91 1.55 -0.01
CA TRP A 17 5.25 0.97 -0.09
C TRP A 17 5.75 0.46 1.26
N TYR A 18 6.60 -0.54 1.16
CA TYR A 18 7.23 -1.17 2.30
C TYR A 18 8.73 -1.19 2.07
N GLU A 19 9.44 -0.50 2.95
CA GLU A 19 10.89 -0.59 3.08
C GLU A 19 11.21 -1.64 4.13
N LYS A 20 12.07 -2.59 3.76
CA LYS A 20 12.51 -3.66 4.64
C LYS A 20 13.96 -3.43 5.01
N SER A 21 14.22 -2.93 6.22
CA SER A 21 15.58 -2.61 6.67
C SER A 21 16.40 -3.84 7.09
N SER A 22 15.79 -4.84 7.73
CA SER A 22 16.52 -6.01 8.28
C SER A 22 15.70 -7.32 8.23
N GLY A 23 16.36 -8.46 8.52
CA GLY A 23 15.75 -9.81 8.57
C GLY A 23 15.75 -10.58 7.24
N GLY A 24 15.22 -11.81 7.23
CA GLY A 24 15.19 -12.69 6.05
C GLY A 24 14.21 -12.27 4.95
N THR A 25 14.30 -12.88 3.77
CA THR A 25 13.39 -12.60 2.63
C THR A 25 11.95 -12.92 3.02
N ILE A 26 11.04 -11.98 2.75
CA ILE A 26 9.59 -12.17 2.95
C ILE A 26 8.89 -12.32 1.61
N SER A 27 7.78 -13.06 1.59
CA SER A 27 6.80 -13.02 0.51
C SER A 27 5.61 -12.21 1.00
N ALA A 28 5.29 -11.13 0.30
CA ALA A 28 4.25 -10.21 0.71
C ALA A 28 3.49 -9.63 -0.49
N LYS A 29 2.31 -9.08 -0.25
CA LYS A 29 1.57 -8.27 -1.23
C LYS A 29 1.19 -6.95 -0.60
N LEU A 30 1.28 -5.89 -1.39
CA LEU A 30 0.86 -4.54 -1.02
C LEU A 30 -0.55 -4.32 -1.52
N GLY A 31 -1.29 -3.50 -0.80
CA GLY A 31 -2.65 -3.13 -1.12
C GLY A 31 -3.04 -1.81 -0.46
N PHE A 32 -4.29 -1.46 -0.65
CA PHE A 32 -4.94 -0.42 0.13
C PHE A 32 -6.39 -0.84 0.42
N ASN A 33 -6.91 -0.43 1.57
CA ASN A 33 -8.32 -0.52 1.90
C ASN A 33 -8.97 0.85 1.70
N TYR A 34 -10.13 0.84 1.05
CA TYR A 34 -11.00 1.98 0.88
C TYR A 34 -12.42 1.58 1.25
N ALA A 35 -13.01 2.26 2.22
CA ALA A 35 -14.38 2.04 2.67
C ALA A 35 -14.72 0.55 2.93
N GLY A 36 -13.80 -0.21 3.52
CA GLY A 36 -13.97 -1.63 3.82
C GLY A 36 -13.60 -2.58 2.67
N THR A 37 -13.36 -2.07 1.46
CA THR A 37 -12.91 -2.87 0.31
C THR A 37 -11.39 -2.81 0.17
N THR A 38 -10.72 -3.96 0.25
CA THR A 38 -9.26 -4.04 0.06
C THR A 38 -8.91 -4.37 -1.38
N THR A 39 -8.15 -3.49 -2.03
CA THR A 39 -7.53 -3.73 -3.33
C THR A 39 -6.10 -4.22 -3.11
N TRP A 40 -5.79 -5.42 -3.60
CA TRP A 40 -4.46 -6.00 -3.50
C TRP A 40 -3.72 -5.89 -4.85
N GLY A 41 -2.42 -5.62 -4.78
CA GLY A 41 -1.50 -5.80 -5.88
C GLY A 41 -1.00 -7.24 -5.99
N SER A 42 0.00 -7.44 -6.84
CA SER A 42 0.65 -8.73 -7.00
C SER A 42 1.48 -9.11 -5.77
N THR A 43 1.60 -10.42 -5.54
CA THR A 43 2.55 -10.96 -4.56
C THR A 43 3.97 -10.78 -5.07
N PHE A 44 4.86 -10.35 -4.18
CA PHE A 44 6.28 -10.18 -4.44
C PHE A 44 7.11 -10.78 -3.31
N SER A 45 8.36 -11.10 -3.63
CA SER A 45 9.38 -11.44 -2.63
C SER A 45 10.31 -10.26 -2.41
N GLN A 46 10.63 -9.96 -1.16
CA GLN A 46 11.43 -8.80 -0.76
C GLN A 46 12.52 -9.21 0.24
N ALA A 47 13.78 -8.99 -0.13
CA ALA A 47 14.94 -9.16 0.73
C ALA A 47 15.16 -7.92 1.63
N SER A 48 15.97 -8.04 2.68
CA SER A 48 16.43 -6.88 3.46
C SER A 48 17.19 -5.87 2.58
N GLY A 49 17.10 -4.60 2.93
CA GLY A 49 17.70 -3.48 2.19
C GLY A 49 16.98 -3.09 0.91
N THR A 50 15.83 -3.70 0.60
CA THR A 50 15.05 -3.36 -0.59
C THR A 50 13.73 -2.68 -0.23
N THR A 51 13.18 -1.91 -1.16
CA THR A 51 11.88 -1.26 -1.05
C THR A 51 10.98 -1.73 -2.18
N LYS A 52 9.76 -2.11 -1.84
CA LYS A 52 8.72 -2.46 -2.82
C LYS A 52 7.54 -1.52 -2.68
N SER A 53 7.02 -1.06 -3.80
CA SER A 53 5.86 -0.17 -3.87
C SER A 53 4.85 -0.70 -4.87
N ALA A 54 3.57 -0.47 -4.58
CA ALA A 54 2.46 -0.66 -5.50
C ALA A 54 1.65 0.63 -5.56
N SER A 55 1.11 0.91 -6.75
CA SER A 55 0.31 2.10 -7.02
C SER A 55 -0.93 1.74 -7.81
N TRP A 56 -2.02 2.47 -7.57
CA TRP A 56 -3.30 2.28 -8.22
C TRP A 56 -3.91 3.63 -8.57
N ASP A 57 -4.30 3.78 -9.82
CA ASP A 57 -5.06 4.95 -10.26
C ASP A 57 -6.54 4.74 -9.97
N ARG A 58 -7.12 5.68 -9.22
CA ARG A 58 -8.53 5.67 -8.86
C ARG A 58 -9.20 6.88 -9.46
N ASN A 59 -10.28 6.64 -10.19
CA ASN A 59 -11.12 7.71 -10.71
C ASN A 59 -12.03 8.25 -9.59
N TRP A 60 -11.40 8.88 -8.61
CA TRP A 60 -12.04 9.50 -7.46
C TRP A 60 -12.06 11.02 -7.66
N PRO A 61 -13.14 11.71 -7.23
CA PRO A 61 -13.21 13.16 -7.34
C PRO A 61 -12.21 13.91 -6.45
N SER A 62 -11.68 13.28 -5.39
CA SER A 62 -10.69 13.86 -4.49
C SER A 62 -9.75 12.81 -3.89
N ASP A 63 -8.54 13.17 -3.50
CA ASP A 63 -7.64 12.35 -2.65
C ASP A 63 -8.02 12.36 -1.15
N CYS A 64 -9.00 13.17 -0.74
CA CYS A 64 -9.47 13.23 0.64
C CYS A 64 -10.23 11.98 1.12
N TYR A 65 -10.47 11.00 0.25
CA TYR A 65 -11.03 9.72 0.65
C TYR A 65 -10.12 8.98 1.62
N SER A 66 -10.64 8.59 2.78
CA SER A 66 -9.88 7.82 3.77
C SER A 66 -9.47 6.47 3.19
N THR A 67 -8.16 6.27 3.09
CA THR A 67 -7.55 5.00 2.66
C THR A 67 -6.52 4.53 3.68
N ILE A 68 -6.35 3.22 3.72
CA ILE A 68 -5.41 2.55 4.61
C ILE A 68 -4.48 1.71 3.75
N GLY A 69 -3.17 1.92 3.84
CA GLY A 69 -2.19 1.05 3.18
C GLY A 69 -2.19 -0.32 3.85
N MET A 70 -2.16 -1.39 3.05
CA MET A 70 -2.25 -2.77 3.51
C MET A 70 -1.04 -3.58 3.03
N LEU A 71 -0.44 -4.37 3.92
CA LEU A 71 0.68 -5.26 3.63
C LEU A 71 0.35 -6.64 4.19
N SER A 72 0.09 -7.60 3.31
CA SER A 72 -0.12 -8.99 3.72
C SER A 72 1.19 -9.74 3.52
N VAL A 73 1.78 -10.22 4.61
CA VAL A 73 3.01 -11.03 4.61
C VAL A 73 2.64 -12.49 4.85
N THR A 74 3.01 -13.35 3.91
CA THR A 74 2.74 -14.79 3.98
C THR A 74 3.39 -15.38 5.24
N GLY A 75 2.57 -15.98 6.10
CA GLY A 75 3.01 -16.60 7.36
C GLY A 75 3.17 -15.64 8.55
N GLN A 76 2.99 -14.33 8.38
CA GLN A 76 3.06 -13.34 9.48
C GLN A 76 1.75 -12.56 9.67
N GLY A 77 0.85 -12.58 8.68
CA GLY A 77 -0.44 -11.92 8.74
C GLY A 77 -0.47 -10.62 7.94
N THR A 78 -1.40 -9.73 8.30
CA THR A 78 -1.63 -8.47 7.58
C THR A 78 -1.34 -7.28 8.47
N PHE A 79 -0.54 -6.36 7.96
CA PHE A 79 -0.19 -5.09 8.57
C PHE A 79 -0.91 -3.96 7.83
N GLN A 80 -1.24 -2.90 8.56
CA GLN A 80 -1.94 -1.75 8.01
C GLN A 80 -1.25 -0.46 8.46
N THR A 81 -1.24 0.55 7.60
CA THR A 81 -0.88 1.91 8.01
C THR A 81 -2.05 2.53 8.79
N PRO A 82 -1.82 3.61 9.55
CA PRO A 82 -2.92 4.44 10.01
C PRO A 82 -3.78 4.91 8.82
N SER A 83 -5.06 5.17 9.07
CA SER A 83 -5.95 5.79 8.08
C SER A 83 -5.48 7.20 7.79
N GLY A 84 -5.12 7.47 6.54
CA GLY A 84 -4.81 8.82 6.08
C GLY A 84 -6.04 9.45 5.47
N THR A 85 -6.67 10.39 6.17
CA THR A 85 -7.41 11.47 5.50
C THR A 85 -6.38 12.44 4.92
N CYS A 86 -6.75 13.18 3.86
CA CYS A 86 -6.04 14.42 3.57
C CYS A 86 -5.97 15.26 4.87
#